data_AF-A0A495FC32-F1
#
_entry.id   AF-A0A495FC32-F1
#
_cell.length_a   1.000
_cell.length_b   1.000
_cell.length_c   1.000
_cell.angle_alpha   90.00
_cell.angle_beta   90.00
_cell.angle_gamma   90.00
#
_symmetry.space_group_name_H-M   'P 1'
#
loop_
_entity.id
_entity.type
_entity.pdbx_description
1 polymer ?
#
loop_
_entity_poly.entity_id
_entity_poly.type
_entity_poly.pdbx_seq_one_letter_code
_entity_poly.pdbx_strand_id
1 'polypeptide(L)'
;MKRVFSLMRAYFEQVFLAIDQLVNALIPPLDGTISYADETLSARSYRAWRDGKILGRLTMKPINLLFFWQGPDHCKNAYTKEFDRKNYPSEYHPPNGPRYTSRNNAPQ
;
A
#
# COMPACT_ATOMS: atom_id res chain seq x y z
N MET A 1 -2.04 -12.15 -26.72
CA MET A 1 -2.35 -12.94 -25.51
C MET A 1 -1.50 -12.55 -24.30
N LYS A 2 -0.17 -12.81 -24.26
CA LYS A 2 0.68 -12.54 -23.08
C LYS A 2 0.57 -11.11 -22.51
N ARG A 3 0.53 -10.09 -23.38
CA ARG A 3 0.34 -8.68 -22.98
C ARG A 3 -1.00 -8.42 -22.31
N VAL A 4 -2.08 -8.97 -22.85
CA VAL A 4 -3.44 -8.83 -22.27
C VAL A 4 -3.48 -9.48 -20.89
N PHE A 5 -2.92 -10.68 -20.72
CA PHE A 5 -2.83 -11.34 -19.41
C PHE A 5 -2.05 -10.50 -18.38
N SER A 6 -0.91 -9.92 -18.78
CA SER A 6 -0.13 -9.04 -17.89
C SER A 6 -0.91 -7.80 -17.46
N LEU A 7 -1.67 -7.19 -18.37
CA LEU A 7 -2.49 -6.01 -18.08
C LEU A 7 -3.65 -6.36 -17.16
N MET A 8 -4.34 -7.48 -17.40
CA MET A 8 -5.42 -7.95 -16.52
C MET A 8 -4.90 -8.26 -15.12
N ARG A 9 -3.74 -8.90 -14.99
CA ARG A 9 -3.10 -9.13 -13.69
C ARG A 9 -2.85 -7.82 -12.95
N ALA A 10 -2.21 -6.85 -13.61
CA ALA A 10 -1.95 -5.54 -13.00
C ALA A 10 -3.24 -4.82 -12.61
N TYR A 11 -4.27 -4.88 -13.47
CA TYR A 11 -5.60 -4.32 -13.16
C TYR A 11 -6.19 -4.91 -11.87
N PHE A 12 -6.21 -6.24 -11.75
CA PHE A 12 -6.73 -6.88 -10.54
C PHE A 12 -5.88 -6.54 -9.30
N GLU A 13 -4.55 -6.53 -9.43
CA GLU A 13 -3.65 -6.11 -8.34
C GLU A 13 -4.01 -4.69 -7.85
N GLN A 14 -4.24 -3.74 -8.77
CA GLN A 14 -4.64 -2.37 -8.42
C GLN A 14 -6.03 -2.31 -7.76
N VAL A 15 -7.00 -3.08 -8.26
CA VAL A 15 -8.34 -3.16 -7.64
C VAL A 15 -8.27 -3.72 -6.22
N PHE A 16 -7.49 -4.78 -5.99
CA PHE A 16 -7.31 -5.36 -4.66
C PHE A 16 -6.63 -4.38 -3.70
N LEU A 17 -5.59 -3.66 -4.16
CA LEU A 17 -4.94 -2.62 -3.37
C LEU A 17 -5.92 -1.50 -3.00
N ALA A 18 -6.71 -1.02 -3.95
CA ALA A 18 -7.68 0.05 -3.72
C ALA A 18 -8.76 -0.36 -2.69
N ILE A 19 -9.24 -1.62 -2.75
CA ILE A 19 -10.20 -2.14 -1.77
C ILE A 19 -9.56 -2.22 -0.38
N ASP A 20 -8.33 -2.74 -0.27
CA ASP A 20 -7.61 -2.84 1.01
C ASP A 20 -7.38 -1.46 1.65
N GLN A 21 -6.93 -0.49 0.85
CA GLN A 21 -6.75 0.90 1.26
C GLN A 21 -8.07 1.57 1.68
N LEU A 22 -9.16 1.30 0.96
CA LEU A 22 -10.49 1.79 1.35
C LEU A 22 -10.93 1.20 2.69
N VAL A 23 -10.78 -0.12 2.88
CA VAL A 23 -11.09 -0.77 4.16
C VAL A 23 -10.24 -0.17 5.28
N ASN A 24 -8.94 0.07 5.04
CA ASN A 24 -8.08 0.73 6.01
C ASN A 24 -8.58 2.14 6.37
N ALA A 25 -8.86 2.97 5.36
CA ALA A 25 -9.31 4.35 5.52
C ALA A 25 -10.63 4.47 6.30
N LEU A 26 -11.53 3.47 6.17
CA LEU A 26 -12.81 3.45 6.87
C LEU A 26 -12.70 3.07 8.35
N ILE A 27 -11.55 2.59 8.84
CA ILE A 27 -11.38 2.27 10.26
C ILE A 27 -11.18 3.57 11.06
N PRO A 28 -12.08 3.87 12.03
CA PRO A 28 -11.94 5.06 12.86
C PRO A 28 -10.73 4.98 13.80
N PRO A 29 -10.27 6.11 14.38
CA PRO A 29 -9.06 6.16 15.21
C PRO A 29 -9.26 5.59 16.62
N LEU A 30 -9.70 4.34 16.72
CA LEU A 30 -10.08 3.67 17.97
C LEU A 30 -8.92 3.51 18.97
N ASP A 31 -7.69 3.46 18.49
CA ASP A 31 -6.47 3.36 19.31
C ASP A 31 -5.62 4.65 19.28
N GLY A 32 -6.24 5.77 18.89
CA GLY A 32 -5.58 7.06 18.73
C GLY A 32 -4.62 7.12 17.54
N THR A 33 -4.74 6.19 16.57
CA THR A 33 -4.03 6.27 15.29
C THR A 33 -4.96 6.64 14.15
N ILE A 34 -4.50 7.49 13.26
CA ILE A 34 -5.20 7.75 12.00
C ILE A 34 -4.84 6.67 10.97
N SER A 35 -5.85 6.30 10.17
CA SER A 35 -5.70 5.47 8.97
C SER A 35 -5.36 6.38 7.79
N TYR A 36 -4.31 6.06 7.03
CA TYR A 36 -3.97 6.81 5.83
C TYR A 36 -4.63 6.19 4.59
N ALA A 37 -5.11 7.02 3.67
CA ALA A 37 -5.84 6.58 2.50
C ALA A 37 -4.98 5.80 1.49
N ASP A 38 -3.67 6.00 1.52
CA ASP A 38 -2.66 5.35 0.67
C ASP A 38 -1.92 4.21 1.40
N GLU A 39 -2.38 3.81 2.58
CA GLU A 39 -1.77 2.74 3.38
C GLU A 39 -2.63 1.48 3.37
N THR A 40 -2.00 0.34 3.08
CA THR A 40 -2.62 -0.98 3.22
C THR A 40 -2.85 -1.38 4.69
N LEU A 41 -3.88 -2.18 4.95
CA LEU A 41 -4.22 -2.69 6.29
C LEU A 41 -3.05 -3.45 6.94
N SER A 42 -2.32 -4.23 6.13
CA SER A 42 -1.12 -4.95 6.55
C SER A 42 0.00 -3.99 6.99
N ALA A 43 0.26 -2.92 6.23
CA ALA A 43 1.25 -1.91 6.57
C ALA A 43 0.86 -1.15 7.85
N ARG A 44 -0.41 -0.74 7.97
CA ARG A 44 -0.92 -0.10 9.18
C ARG A 44 -0.78 -0.99 10.40
N SER A 45 -1.11 -2.28 10.29
CA SER A 45 -1.05 -3.22 11.40
C SER A 45 0.36 -3.33 11.97
N TYR A 46 1.39 -3.34 11.10
CA TYR A 46 2.78 -3.27 11.54
C TYR A 46 3.14 -1.91 12.15
N ARG A 47 2.75 -0.79 11.52
CA ARG A 47 3.01 0.57 12.05
C ARG A 47 2.42 0.75 13.45
N ALA A 48 1.15 0.38 13.62
CA ALA A 48 0.45 0.43 14.90
C ALA A 48 1.11 -0.48 15.94
N TRP A 49 1.58 -1.68 15.55
CA TRP A 49 2.29 -2.59 16.45
C TRP A 49 3.64 -2.01 16.90
N ARG A 50 4.43 -1.48 15.95
CA ARG A 50 5.72 -0.80 16.21
C ARG A 50 5.54 0.37 17.16
N ASP A 51 4.45 1.13 17.00
CA ASP A 51 4.14 2.31 17.82
C ASP A 51 3.41 1.93 19.14
N GLY A 52 3.33 0.63 19.45
CA GLY A 52 2.81 0.11 20.72
C GLY A 52 1.29 0.12 20.87
N LYS A 53 0.54 0.33 19.79
CA LYS A 53 -0.91 0.54 19.77
C LYS A 53 -1.69 -0.78 19.83
N ILE A 54 -2.90 -0.72 20.39
CA ILE A 54 -3.68 -1.93 20.66
C ILE A 54 -4.14 -2.63 19.38
N LEU A 55 -4.56 -1.89 18.34
CA LEU A 55 -5.02 -2.53 17.10
C LEU A 55 -3.87 -3.29 16.43
N GLY A 56 -2.66 -2.72 16.37
CA GLY A 56 -1.51 -3.42 15.80
C GLY A 56 -1.15 -4.71 16.56
N ARG A 57 -1.24 -4.72 17.90
CA ARG A 57 -1.03 -5.94 18.71
C ARG A 57 -2.07 -7.02 18.41
N LEU A 58 -3.30 -6.62 18.13
CA LEU A 58 -4.42 -7.52 17.85
C LEU A 58 -4.43 -8.01 16.39
N THR A 59 -4.07 -7.16 15.42
CA THR A 59 -4.26 -7.45 13.99
C THR A 59 -3.02 -8.01 13.30
N MET A 60 -1.80 -7.63 13.70
CA MET A 60 -0.58 -8.00 12.98
C MET A 60 -0.38 -9.52 12.92
N LYS A 61 -0.55 -10.25 14.04
CA LYS A 61 -0.35 -11.70 14.07
C LYS A 61 -1.40 -12.45 13.25
N PRO A 62 -2.73 -12.18 13.39
CA PRO A 62 -3.73 -12.78 12.51
C PRO A 62 -3.49 -12.50 11.03
N ILE A 63 -3.08 -11.29 10.65
CA ILE A 63 -2.82 -10.96 9.25
C ILE A 63 -1.56 -11.66 8.73
N ASN A 64 -0.48 -11.72 9.51
CA ASN A 64 0.70 -12.51 9.15
C ASN A 64 0.36 -13.99 8.95
N LEU A 65 -0.50 -14.56 9.81
CA LEU A 65 -0.99 -15.93 9.65
C LEU A 65 -1.89 -16.06 8.42
N LEU A 66 -2.76 -15.10 8.15
CA LEU A 66 -3.60 -15.09 6.96
C LEU A 66 -2.77 -15.09 5.70
N PHE A 67 -1.60 -14.44 5.66
CA PHE A 67 -0.74 -14.35 4.47
C PHE A 67 0.53 -15.19 4.58
N PHE A 68 0.52 -16.28 5.35
CA PHE A 68 1.71 -17.10 5.63
C PHE A 68 2.41 -17.63 4.36
N TRP A 69 1.66 -17.87 3.28
CA TRP A 69 2.22 -18.34 1.99
C TRP A 69 3.01 -17.27 1.22
N GLN A 70 2.96 -16.01 1.66
CA GLN A 70 3.75 -14.91 1.09
C GLN A 70 5.12 -14.76 1.77
N GLY A 71 5.44 -15.63 2.74
CA GLY A 71 6.68 -15.61 3.52
C GLY A 71 6.51 -15.02 4.92
N PRO A 72 7.58 -15.05 5.73
CA PRO A 72 7.55 -14.50 7.09
C PRO A 72 7.38 -12.98 7.08
N ASP A 73 6.87 -12.45 8.18
CA ASP A 73 6.76 -11.01 8.43
C ASP A 73 5.98 -10.22 7.35
N HIS A 74 4.90 -10.80 6.82
CA HIS A 74 4.05 -10.21 5.79
C HIS A 74 3.71 -8.72 6.05
N CYS A 75 3.22 -8.37 7.24
CA CYS A 75 2.85 -6.99 7.59
C CYS A 75 4.05 -6.03 7.58
N LYS A 76 5.23 -6.47 8.04
CA LYS A 76 6.46 -5.67 8.00
C LYS A 76 6.94 -5.47 6.56
N ASN A 77 6.83 -6.51 5.74
CA ASN A 77 7.15 -6.43 4.32
C ASN A 77 6.20 -5.49 3.59
N ALA A 78 4.90 -5.51 3.91
CA ALA A 78 3.92 -4.56 3.41
C ALA A 78 4.29 -3.12 3.79
N TYR A 79 4.58 -2.86 5.08
CA TYR A 79 5.04 -1.54 5.55
C TYR A 79 6.27 -1.04 4.79
N THR A 80 7.24 -1.93 4.56
CA THR A 80 8.47 -1.60 3.80
C THR A 80 8.15 -1.26 2.34
N LYS A 81 7.20 -1.97 1.70
CA LYS A 81 6.76 -1.66 0.33
C LYS A 81 6.09 -0.29 0.23
N GLU A 82 5.26 0.08 1.21
CA GLU A 82 4.64 1.42 1.25
C GLU A 82 5.70 2.50 1.43
N PHE A 83 6.66 2.29 2.33
CA PHE A 83 7.78 3.21 2.55
C PHE A 83 8.61 3.42 1.27
N ASP A 84 8.88 2.33 0.55
CA ASP A 84 9.57 2.32 -0.75
C ASP A 84 8.68 2.79 -1.92
N ARG A 85 7.41 3.14 -1.66
CA ARG A 85 6.39 3.51 -2.66
C ARG A 85 6.15 2.48 -3.75
N LYS A 86 6.38 1.18 -3.50
CA LYS A 86 6.28 0.12 -4.53
C LYS A 86 4.87 -0.07 -5.10
N ASN A 87 3.84 0.38 -4.39
CA ASN A 87 2.46 0.37 -4.87
C ASN A 87 2.15 1.53 -5.82
N TYR A 88 3.04 2.53 -5.91
CA TYR A 88 2.85 3.68 -6.78
C TYR A 88 3.29 3.34 -8.20
N PRO A 89 2.71 4.01 -9.21
CA PRO A 89 3.28 4.00 -10.54
C PRO A 89 4.73 4.48 -10.51
N SER A 90 5.60 3.82 -11.27
CA SER A 90 7.06 4.11 -11.30
C SER A 90 7.41 5.57 -11.60
N GLU A 91 6.53 6.32 -12.27
CA GLU A 91 6.67 7.75 -12.53
C GLU A 91 6.68 8.61 -11.25
N TYR A 92 6.15 8.10 -10.13
CA TYR A 92 6.14 8.79 -8.82
C TYR A 92 7.31 8.37 -7.90
N HIS A 93 8.20 7.47 -8.35
CA HIS A 93 9.35 7.03 -7.57
C HIS A 93 10.51 8.03 -7.68
N PRO A 94 11.13 8.48 -6.57
CA PRO A 94 12.35 9.29 -6.64
C PRO A 94 13.49 8.52 -7.36
N PRO A 95 14.39 9.19 -8.11
CA PRO A 95 14.51 10.63 -8.33
C PRO A 95 13.69 11.13 -9.52
N ASN A 96 12.70 10.36 -10.00
CA ASN A 96 11.86 10.78 -11.13
C ASN A 96 11.10 12.04 -10.72
N GLY A 97 11.68 13.19 -11.01
CA GLY A 97 11.03 14.47 -10.85
C GLY A 97 9.76 14.45 -11.69
N PRO A 98 8.67 15.06 -11.23
CA PRO A 98 7.45 15.09 -11.99
C PRO A 98 7.72 15.73 -13.35
N ARG A 99 7.58 14.97 -14.45
CA ARG A 99 7.53 15.55 -15.80
C ARG A 99 6.13 16.10 -16.05
N TYR A 100 5.74 17.12 -15.29
CA TYR A 100 4.62 17.98 -15.66
C TYR A 100 5.09 18.95 -16.74
N THR A 101 5.36 18.46 -17.96
CA THR A 101 5.21 19.38 -19.09
C THR A 101 3.72 19.63 -19.19
N SER A 102 3.26 20.78 -18.67
CA SER A 102 1.94 21.29 -19.03
C SER A 102 1.79 21.13 -20.54
N ARG A 103 0.67 20.57 -21.01
CA ARG A 103 0.38 20.42 -22.45
C ARG A 103 0.50 21.76 -23.23
N ASN A 104 0.62 22.89 -22.53
CA ASN A 104 0.74 24.23 -23.08
C ASN A 104 2.17 24.76 -23.20
N ASN A 105 3.19 24.02 -22.75
CA ASN A 105 4.60 24.39 -22.97
C ASN A 105 5.25 23.43 -23.97
N ALA A 106 4.74 23.42 -25.20
CA ALA A 106 5.56 23.06 -26.34
C ALA A 106 6.48 24.27 -26.63
N PRO A 107 7.80 24.09 -26.83
CA PRO A 107 8.63 25.18 -27.33
C PRO A 107 8.09 25.59 -28.71
N GLN A 108 7.91 26.91 -28.91
CA GLN A 108 7.76 27.49 -30.24
C GLN A 108 9.08 27.33 -31.01
#